data_AF-A0A7V2S637-F1
#
_entry.id   AF-A0A7V2S637-F1
#
_cell.length_a   1.000
_cell.length_b   1.000
_cell.length_c   1.000
_cell.angle_alpha   90.00
_cell.angle_beta   90.00
_cell.angle_gamma   90.00
#
_symmetry.space_group_name_H-M   'P 1'
#
loop_
_entity.id
_entity.type
_entity.pdbx_description
1 polymer ?
#
loop_
_entity_poly.entity_id
_entity_poly.type
_entity_poly.pdbx_seq_one_letter_code
_entity_poly.pdbx_strand_id
1 'polypeptide(L)'
;MARIFVGIGSNIEPEKHIKIAMETLKEDFPDCKFSTVYESEAVGFKGDNFYNLVAEFHSDFSIPEIIKILNTIEQQVGRKRTGVRFSSRSLDLDLLMYDDV
;
A
#
# COMPACT_ATOMS: atom_id res chain seq x y z
N MET A 1 -8.25 -18.02 -8.46
CA MET A 1 -8.00 -16.67 -7.92
C MET A 1 -7.86 -16.76 -6.42
N ALA A 2 -6.70 -16.34 -5.92
CA ALA A 2 -6.41 -16.21 -4.50
C ALA A 2 -7.04 -14.94 -3.95
N ARG A 3 -7.47 -14.97 -2.69
CA ARG A 3 -7.92 -13.81 -1.93
C ARG A 3 -6.71 -13.11 -1.32
N ILE A 4 -6.52 -11.85 -1.63
CA ILE A 4 -5.29 -11.12 -1.31
C ILE A 4 -5.63 -9.90 -0.46
N PHE A 5 -4.84 -9.68 0.58
CA PHE A 5 -4.93 -8.48 1.42
C PHE A 5 -3.64 -7.67 1.36
N VAL A 6 -3.77 -6.37 1.11
CA VAL A 6 -2.64 -5.44 1.00
C VAL A 6 -2.82 -4.31 1.99
N GLY A 7 -1.82 -4.08 2.84
CA GLY A 7 -1.72 -2.92 3.70
C GLY A 7 -1.24 -1.72 2.88
N ILE A 8 -1.89 -0.58 3.07
CA ILE A 8 -1.55 0.68 2.40
C ILE A 8 -1.23 1.70 3.48
N GLY A 9 -0.05 2.29 3.41
CA GLY A 9 0.42 3.28 4.38
C GLY A 9 1.02 4.52 3.71
N SER A 10 0.74 5.71 4.26
CA SER A 10 1.38 6.95 3.83
C SER A 10 1.39 7.98 4.95
N ASN A 11 2.45 8.78 5.05
CA ASN A 11 2.49 9.97 5.93
C ASN A 11 3.04 11.23 5.25
N ILE A 12 3.44 11.16 3.98
CA ILE A 12 3.77 12.34 3.17
C ILE A 12 2.61 12.54 2.21
N GLU A 13 1.94 13.71 2.25
CA GLU A 13 0.74 13.98 1.44
C GLU A 13 -0.26 12.78 1.42
N PRO A 14 -0.64 12.22 2.58
CA PRO A 14 -1.26 10.90 2.65
C PRO A 14 -2.59 10.80 1.90
N GLU A 15 -3.42 11.84 1.92
CA GLU A 15 -4.67 11.88 1.15
C GLU A 15 -4.45 11.69 -0.35
N LYS A 16 -3.45 12.38 -0.90
CA LYS A 16 -3.11 12.34 -2.32
C LYS A 16 -2.55 10.96 -2.69
N HIS A 17 -1.57 10.47 -1.93
CA HIS A 17 -0.91 9.21 -2.27
C HIS A 17 -1.79 7.99 -2.06
N ILE A 18 -2.63 7.97 -1.01
CA ILE A 18 -3.62 6.91 -0.82
C ILE A 18 -4.64 6.94 -1.96
N LYS A 19 -5.15 8.11 -2.36
CA LYS A 19 -6.09 8.20 -3.48
C LYS A 19 -5.50 7.61 -4.77
N ILE A 20 -4.26 7.97 -5.11
CA ILE A 20 -3.58 7.43 -6.29
C ILE A 20 -3.43 5.91 -6.17
N ALA A 21 -2.97 5.40 -5.02
CA ALA A 21 -2.82 3.96 -4.80
C ALA A 21 -4.15 3.20 -4.96
N MET A 22 -5.25 3.74 -4.42
CA MET A 22 -6.58 3.15 -4.53
C MET A 22 -7.08 3.14 -5.98
N GLU A 23 -6.84 4.21 -6.73
CA GLU A 23 -7.21 4.31 -8.15
C GLU A 23 -6.40 3.30 -8.98
N THR A 24 -5.07 3.25 -8.83
CA THR A 24 -4.21 2.31 -9.56
C THR A 24 -4.53 0.85 -9.21
N LEU A 25 -4.76 0.52 -7.94
CA LEU A 25 -5.17 -0.84 -7.55
C LEU A 25 -6.52 -1.23 -8.14
N LYS A 26 -7.46 -0.30 -8.31
CA LYS A 26 -8.76 -0.58 -8.97
C LYS A 26 -8.62 -0.76 -10.48
N GLU A 27 -7.66 -0.11 -11.11
CA GLU A 27 -7.36 -0.31 -12.53
C GLU A 27 -6.82 -1.72 -12.78
N ASP A 28 -5.90 -2.19 -11.94
CA ASP A 28 -5.34 -3.55 -12.02
C ASP A 28 -6.31 -4.63 -11.51
N PHE A 29 -7.10 -4.31 -10.47
CA PHE A 29 -8.02 -5.23 -9.79
C PHE A 29 -9.40 -4.56 -9.59
N PRO A 30 -10.32 -4.67 -10.57
CA PRO A 30 -11.60 -3.95 -10.54
C PRO A 30 -12.54 -4.32 -9.38
N ASP A 31 -12.38 -5.51 -8.78
CA ASP A 31 -13.16 -5.97 -7.63
C ASP A 31 -12.57 -5.51 -6.27
N CYS A 32 -11.49 -4.72 -6.30
CA CYS A 32 -10.78 -4.27 -5.11
C CYS A 32 -11.66 -3.44 -4.18
N LYS A 33 -11.73 -3.88 -2.93
CA LYS A 33 -12.43 -3.22 -1.82
C LYS A 33 -11.42 -2.65 -0.84
N PHE A 34 -11.81 -1.59 -0.14
CA PHE A 34 -10.94 -0.89 0.79
C PHE A 34 -11.62 -0.77 2.14
N SER A 35 -10.85 -0.92 3.22
CA SER A 35 -11.30 -0.59 4.57
C SER A 35 -11.49 0.93 4.72
N THR A 36 -12.02 1.33 5.88
CA THR A 36 -11.88 2.71 6.35
C THR A 36 -10.40 3.07 6.50
N VAL A 37 -10.09 4.34 6.28
CA VAL A 37 -8.77 4.91 6.57
C VAL A 37 -8.68 5.19 8.07
N TYR A 38 -7.57 4.79 8.68
CA TYR A 38 -7.23 5.07 10.07
C TYR A 38 -5.97 5.92 10.13
N GLU A 39 -5.97 6.91 11.01
CA GLU A 39 -4.78 7.70 11.33
C GLU A 39 -4.08 7.10 12.57
N SER A 40 -2.76 6.96 12.52
CA SER A 40 -1.96 6.45 13.64
C SER A 40 -0.60 7.16 13.74
N GLU A 41 -0.07 7.28 14.94
CA GLU A 41 1.25 7.87 15.18
C GLU A 41 2.38 7.08 14.48
N ALA A 42 3.43 7.79 14.06
CA ALA A 42 4.63 7.17 13.51
C ALA A 42 5.37 6.35 14.59
N VAL A 43 5.68 5.10 14.28
CA VAL A 43 6.39 4.20 15.20
C VAL A 43 7.88 4.12 14.84
N GLY A 44 8.75 4.31 15.83
CA GLY A 44 10.20 4.15 15.67
C GLY A 44 10.96 5.38 15.14
N PHE A 45 10.25 6.47 14.82
CA PHE A 45 10.86 7.77 14.50
C PHE A 45 9.87 8.92 14.76
N LYS A 46 10.37 10.15 14.83
CA LYS A 46 9.52 11.35 14.93
C LYS A 46 9.12 11.81 13.53
N GLY A 47 7.83 11.83 13.24
CA GLY A 47 7.28 12.28 11.96
C GLY A 47 5.76 12.47 12.05
N ASP A 48 5.16 12.89 10.94
CA ASP A 48 3.71 13.02 10.83
C ASP A 48 3.01 11.66 10.94
N ASN A 49 1.75 11.70 11.37
CA ASN A 49 0.90 10.52 11.48
C ASN A 49 0.74 9.83 10.13
N PHE A 50 0.63 8.51 10.17
CA PHE A 50 0.33 7.69 9.02
C PHE A 50 -1.16 7.54 8.85
N TYR A 51 -1.61 7.61 7.61
CA TYR A 51 -2.89 7.04 7.19
C TYR A 51 -2.64 5.60 6.76
N ASN A 52 -3.43 4.69 7.32
CA ASN A 52 -3.36 3.26 7.08
C ASN A 52 -4.74 2.71 6.68
N LEU A 53 -4.76 1.79 5.71
CA LEU A 53 -5.95 1.06 5.29
C LEU A 53 -5.55 -0.29 4.70
N VAL A 54 -6.55 -1.15 4.48
CA VAL A 54 -6.38 -2.46 3.85
C VAL A 54 -7.19 -2.53 2.56
N ALA A 55 -6.57 -3.02 1.50
CA ALA A 55 -7.22 -3.43 0.27
C ALA A 55 -7.44 -4.95 0.26
N GLU A 56 -8.59 -5.38 -0.27
CA GLU A 56 -8.93 -6.78 -0.53
C GLU A 56 -9.31 -6.94 -2.00
N PHE A 57 -8.71 -7.91 -2.70
CA PHE A 57 -9.04 -8.25 -4.07
C PHE A 57 -8.72 -9.72 -4.38
N HIS A 58 -9.14 -10.19 -5.55
CA HIS A 58 -8.80 -11.52 -6.04
C HIS A 58 -7.88 -11.47 -7.25
N SER A 59 -6.92 -12.39 -7.35
CA SER A 59 -6.04 -12.49 -8.51
C SER A 59 -5.55 -13.92 -8.75
N ASP A 60 -5.19 -14.24 -9.99
CA ASP A 60 -4.47 -15.48 -10.35
C ASP A 60 -2.95 -15.27 -10.37
N PHE A 61 -2.47 -14.05 -10.12
CA PHE A 61 -1.05 -13.76 -10.00
C PHE A 61 -0.45 -14.41 -8.77
N SER A 62 0.74 -14.96 -8.93
CA SER A 62 1.56 -15.49 -7.84
C SER A 62 2.03 -14.39 -6.90
N ILE A 63 2.41 -14.75 -5.67
CA ILE A 63 2.98 -13.83 -4.67
C ILE A 63 4.11 -12.94 -5.25
N PRO A 64 5.11 -13.47 -6.00
CA PRO A 64 6.14 -12.62 -6.60
C PRO A 64 5.61 -11.61 -7.62
N GLU A 65 4.58 -11.97 -8.38
CA GLU A 65 3.95 -11.07 -9.35
C GLU A 65 3.19 -9.95 -8.63
N ILE A 66 2.44 -10.28 -7.58
CA ILE A 66 1.77 -9.30 -6.72
C ILE A 66 2.79 -8.34 -6.11
N ILE A 67 3.86 -8.85 -5.50
CA ILE A 67 4.93 -8.03 -4.93
C ILE A 67 5.53 -7.10 -5.99
N LYS A 68 5.70 -7.56 -7.23
CA LYS A 68 6.22 -6.74 -8.33
C LYS A 68 5.26 -5.61 -8.70
N ILE A 69 3.96 -5.89 -8.75
CA ILE A 69 2.90 -4.89 -8.99
C ILE A 69 2.94 -3.82 -7.90
N LEU A 70 2.89 -4.22 -6.62
CA LEU A 70 2.93 -3.29 -5.49
C LEU A 70 4.18 -2.38 -5.51
N ASN A 71 5.37 -2.97 -5.72
CA ASN A 71 6.61 -2.21 -5.86
C ASN A 71 6.60 -1.22 -7.04
N THR A 72 5.87 -1.54 -8.11
CA THR A 72 5.74 -0.66 -9.28
C THR A 72 4.86 0.55 -8.94
N ILE A 73 3.74 0.33 -8.24
CA ILE A 73 2.84 1.40 -7.79
C ILE A 73 3.60 2.35 -6.84
N GLU A 74 4.33 1.83 -5.85
CA GLU A 74 5.15 2.64 -4.95
C GLU A 74 6.16 3.54 -5.69
N GLN A 75 6.80 2.99 -6.74
CA GLN A 75 7.77 3.75 -7.54
C GLN A 75 7.11 4.87 -8.33
N GLN A 76 5.92 4.63 -8.88
CA GLN A 76 5.15 5.63 -9.64
C GLN A 76 4.65 6.77 -8.76
N VAL A 77 4.18 6.47 -7.54
CA VAL A 77 3.67 7.46 -6.58
C VAL A 77 4.79 8.32 -5.97
N GLY A 78 6.06 7.94 -6.18
CA GLY A 78 7.18 8.83 -5.92
C GLY A 78 8.08 8.37 -4.78
N ARG A 79 8.28 7.07 -4.61
CA ARG A 79 9.34 6.54 -3.74
C ARG A 79 10.71 7.04 -4.23
N LYS A 80 11.15 8.21 -3.74
CA LYS A 80 12.56 8.61 -3.78
C LYS A 80 13.29 7.59 -2.92
N ARG A 81 14.00 6.63 -3.54
CA ARG A 81 14.88 5.66 -2.88
C ARG A 81 16.09 6.36 -2.24
N THR A 82 15.86 7.30 -1.34
CA THR A 82 16.89 7.99 -0.55
C THR A 82 16.80 7.62 0.94
N GLY A 83 15.81 6.81 1.35
CA GLY A 83 15.36 6.75 2.73
C GLY A 83 16.10 5.76 3.65
N VAL A 84 16.70 6.32 4.69
CA VAL A 84 17.14 5.67 5.93
C VAL A 84 16.00 4.81 6.53
N ARG A 85 16.33 3.70 7.19
CA ARG A 85 15.36 2.85 7.92
C ARG A 85 14.62 3.71 8.96
N PHE A 86 13.28 3.57 9.08
CA PHE A 86 12.39 4.42 9.91
C PHE A 86 12.34 5.90 9.46
N SER A 87 11.74 6.14 8.30
CA SER A 87 11.54 7.50 7.78
C SER A 87 10.18 7.63 7.13
N SER A 88 9.73 8.87 6.95
CA SER A 88 8.49 9.19 6.25
C SER A 88 8.41 8.51 4.87
N ARG A 89 7.19 8.17 4.46
CA ARG A 89 6.86 7.40 3.26
C ARG A 89 5.79 8.15 2.46
N SER A 90 6.06 8.30 1.17
CA SER A 90 5.05 8.72 0.19
C SER A 90 3.96 7.65 0.05
N LEU A 91 4.36 6.39 -0.10
CA LEU A 91 3.47 5.24 -0.16
C LEU A 91 4.25 3.99 0.24
N ASP A 92 3.60 3.12 1.00
CA ASP A 92 4.07 1.80 1.41
C ASP A 92 2.94 0.81 1.11
N LEU A 93 3.24 -0.26 0.36
CA LEU A 93 2.28 -1.30 -0.02
C LEU A 93 2.81 -2.68 0.39
N ASP A 94 2.24 -3.22 1.45
CA ASP A 94 2.65 -4.50 2.03
C ASP A 94 1.64 -5.60 1.72
N LEU A 95 2.12 -6.70 1.16
CA LEU A 95 1.31 -7.92 1.06
C LEU A 95 1.14 -8.51 2.46
N LEU A 96 -0.10 -8.50 2.98
CA LEU A 96 -0.41 -8.99 4.32
C LEU A 96 -0.77 -10.47 4.33
N MET A 97 -1.50 -10.94 3.30
CA MET A 97 -2.04 -12.29 3.24
C MET A 97 -2.32 -12.69 1.79
N TYR A 98 -2.05 -13.95 1.47
CA TYR A 98 -2.38 -14.59 0.20
C TYR A 98 -3.10 -15.91 0.48
N ASP A 99 -4.41 -15.95 0.29
CA ASP A 99 -5.28 -17.02 0.78
C ASP A 99 -5.01 -17.32 2.28
N ASP A 100 -4.57 -18.54 2.59
CA ASP A 100 -4.29 -19.01 3.95
C ASP A 100 -2.77 -18.98 4.27
N VAL A 101 -1.98 -18.25 3.48
CA VAL A 101 -0.51 -18.10 3.61
C VAL A 101 -0.14 -16.72 4.18
#